data_AF-A0A4U3M1X5-F1
#
_entry.id   AF-A0A4U3M1X5-F1
#
_cell.length_a   1.000
_cell.length_b   1.000
_cell.length_c   1.000
_cell.angle_alpha   90.00
_cell.angle_beta   90.00
_cell.angle_gamma   90.00
#
_symmetry.space_group_name_H-M   'P 1'
#
loop_
_entity.id
_entity.type
_entity.pdbx_description
1 polymer ?
#
loop_
_entity_poly.entity_id
_entity_poly.type
_entity_poly.pdbx_seq_one_letter_code
_entity_poly.pdbx_strand_id
1 'polypeptide(L)'
;MCCSRSSSNDQAIRAPSLSSSRSAVPIIAARPLPETSVSRPVTDRRTIRAGETMPLTSYGVLAGRLVRFAREDPDDFGSWYHGKMYVAAPAGEYEGAVDVSTPSGIPVEYREVRYLDADLFAATAALADGWHLLEKTPSSGALDYIRSQLLTSPSLWMESTADNALDLLEQLLTYSRRVYVFGAPYDEGLGVHDIHYNQGDPPGEFQHLDGIWQDGGTIIERPDGELVAFLTKFKPQVLLTDDDGLPL
;
A
#
# COMPACT_ATOMS: atom_id res chain seq x y z
N MET A 1 -28.33 56.24 35.62
CA MET A 1 -29.35 55.41 34.93
C MET A 1 -29.42 54.07 35.67
N CYS A 2 -30.37 53.81 36.58
CA CYS A 2 -31.78 53.37 36.37
C CYS A 2 -31.91 52.36 35.22
N CYS A 3 -32.46 51.14 35.32
CA CYS A 3 -33.24 50.33 36.28
C CYS A 3 -33.01 48.84 35.86
N SER A 4 -33.31 47.74 36.56
CA SER A 4 -34.32 47.41 37.58
C SER A 4 -33.99 46.05 38.24
N ARG A 5 -34.51 45.88 39.46
CA ARG A 5 -34.44 44.75 40.41
C ARG A 5 -35.21 43.50 39.89
N SER A 6 -35.00 42.27 40.37
CA SER A 6 -35.54 41.74 41.65
C SER A 6 -35.20 40.22 41.78
N SER A 7 -34.62 39.79 42.92
CA SER A 7 -35.22 38.94 43.99
C SER A 7 -35.20 37.42 43.67
N SER A 8 -34.35 36.55 44.25
CA SER A 8 -34.14 36.07 45.64
C SER A 8 -34.89 34.78 46.01
N ASN A 9 -34.14 33.86 46.66
CA ASN A 9 -34.50 32.73 47.56
C ASN A 9 -35.02 31.37 47.03
N ASP A 10 -34.14 30.37 47.14
CA ASP A 10 -34.14 29.26 48.12
C ASP A 10 -35.43 28.45 48.40
N GLN A 11 -35.38 27.14 48.11
CA GLN A 11 -35.67 26.00 49.01
C GLN A 11 -36.26 24.77 48.31
N ALA A 12 -35.76 23.60 48.72
CA ALA A 12 -36.16 22.27 48.32
C ALA A 12 -37.47 21.82 48.99
N ILE A 13 -38.35 21.14 48.23
CA ILE A 13 -39.46 20.34 48.78
C ILE A 13 -39.61 19.02 47.99
N ARG A 14 -39.65 17.92 48.76
CA ARG A 14 -39.87 16.52 48.37
C ARG A 14 -41.27 16.26 47.79
N ALA A 15 -41.37 15.27 46.90
CA ALA A 15 -42.63 14.64 46.51
C ALA A 15 -42.72 13.18 47.06
N PRO A 16 -43.94 12.62 47.28
CA PRO A 16 -44.18 11.53 48.21
C PRO A 16 -44.28 10.12 47.60
N SER A 17 -44.19 9.13 48.49
CA SER A 17 -44.32 7.69 48.31
C SER A 17 -45.77 7.21 48.15
N LEU A 18 -45.97 6.16 47.35
CA LEU A 18 -47.11 5.24 47.46
C LEU A 18 -46.63 3.78 47.45
N SER A 19 -47.24 3.02 48.35
CA SER A 19 -46.98 1.63 48.72
C SER A 19 -47.92 0.69 47.96
N SER A 20 -47.48 -0.52 47.62
CA SER A 20 -47.97 -1.75 48.27
C SER A 20 -47.58 -3.05 47.54
N SER A 21 -47.35 -4.04 48.39
CA SER A 21 -47.09 -5.48 48.23
C SER A 21 -47.58 -6.21 46.98
N ARG A 22 -46.82 -7.25 46.59
CA ARG A 22 -47.36 -8.56 46.20
C ARG A 22 -46.33 -9.71 46.27
N SER A 23 -46.70 -10.70 47.07
CA SER A 23 -46.37 -12.13 47.15
C SER A 23 -45.50 -12.78 46.07
N ALA A 24 -44.58 -13.63 46.55
CA ALA A 24 -43.82 -14.62 45.78
C ALA A 24 -44.65 -15.88 45.44
N VAL A 25 -44.43 -16.45 44.24
CA VAL A 25 -44.93 -17.76 43.75
C VAL A 25 -43.82 -18.36 42.84
N PRO A 26 -43.58 -19.70 42.83
CA PRO A 26 -42.25 -20.25 42.57
C PRO A 26 -41.91 -20.49 41.09
N ILE A 27 -40.60 -20.60 40.85
CA ILE A 27 -39.94 -20.88 39.58
C ILE A 27 -40.22 -22.33 39.15
N ILE A 28 -40.83 -22.52 37.98
CA ILE A 28 -40.87 -23.79 37.25
C ILE A 28 -39.76 -23.74 36.19
N ALA A 29 -38.81 -24.67 36.27
CA ALA A 29 -37.71 -24.81 35.31
C ALA A 29 -38.23 -25.15 33.91
N ALA A 30 -37.94 -24.29 32.93
CA ALA A 30 -38.17 -24.57 31.52
C ALA A 30 -37.09 -25.50 30.97
N ARG A 31 -37.48 -26.54 30.22
CA ARG A 31 -36.58 -27.45 29.49
C ARG A 31 -35.77 -26.68 28.42
N PRO A 32 -34.49 -26.98 28.21
CA PRO A 32 -33.71 -26.34 27.16
C PRO A 32 -34.18 -26.81 25.77
N LEU A 33 -34.25 -25.85 24.84
CA LEU A 33 -34.48 -26.09 23.41
C LEU A 33 -33.22 -26.72 22.78
N PRO A 34 -33.35 -27.55 21.74
CA PRO A 34 -32.19 -28.19 21.10
C PRO A 34 -31.36 -27.15 20.35
N GLU A 35 -30.04 -27.18 20.58
CA GLU A 35 -29.05 -26.37 19.86
C GLU A 35 -29.07 -26.74 18.37
N THR A 36 -29.46 -25.79 17.52
CA THR A 36 -29.20 -25.87 16.08
C THR A 36 -27.72 -25.57 15.86
N SER A 37 -26.96 -26.57 15.43
CA SER A 37 -25.57 -26.43 15.00
C SER A 37 -25.50 -25.49 13.79
N VAL A 38 -25.15 -24.24 14.03
CA VAL A 38 -24.70 -23.34 12.97
C VAL A 38 -23.29 -23.79 12.58
N SER A 39 -23.20 -24.54 11.49
CA SER A 39 -21.94 -24.85 10.84
C SER A 39 -21.23 -23.55 10.45
N ARG A 40 -20.11 -23.28 11.11
CA ARG A 40 -19.19 -22.19 10.75
C ARG A 40 -18.74 -22.39 9.30
N PRO A 41 -18.60 -21.33 8.48
CA PRO A 41 -18.02 -21.49 7.16
C PRO A 41 -16.59 -22.01 7.34
N VAL A 42 -16.31 -23.19 6.79
CA VAL A 42 -14.95 -23.65 6.58
C VAL A 42 -14.37 -22.69 5.55
N THR A 43 -13.52 -21.77 5.97
CA THR A 43 -12.59 -21.12 5.06
C THR A 43 -11.70 -22.22 4.53
N ASP A 44 -11.91 -22.59 3.27
CA ASP A 44 -11.02 -23.47 2.52
C ASP A 44 -9.68 -22.74 2.40
N ARG A 45 -8.81 -22.90 3.40
CA ARG A 45 -7.39 -22.58 3.25
C ARG A 45 -6.85 -23.60 2.25
N ARG A 46 -6.95 -23.28 0.95
CA ARG A 46 -6.13 -23.93 -0.06
C ARG A 46 -4.69 -23.85 0.43
N THR A 47 -4.11 -25.00 0.72
CA THR A 47 -2.69 -25.10 1.00
C THR A 47 -2.01 -24.81 -0.33
N ILE A 48 -1.45 -23.60 -0.49
CA ILE A 48 -0.59 -23.27 -1.63
C ILE A 48 0.52 -24.30 -1.66
N ARG A 49 0.66 -25.02 -2.77
CA ARG A 49 1.76 -25.99 -2.89
C ARG A 49 3.06 -25.20 -2.96
N ALA A 50 4.13 -25.74 -2.38
CA ALA A 50 5.46 -25.17 -2.55
C ALA A 50 5.76 -25.03 -4.05
N GLY A 51 6.01 -23.81 -4.52
CA GLY A 51 6.23 -23.47 -5.94
C GLY A 51 4.99 -23.05 -6.74
N GLU A 52 3.80 -22.95 -6.15
CA GLU A 52 2.62 -22.38 -6.82
C GLU A 52 2.54 -20.87 -6.55
N THR A 53 2.67 -20.06 -7.60
CA THR A 53 2.53 -18.61 -7.53
C THR A 53 1.05 -18.20 -7.55
N MET A 54 0.71 -17.23 -6.73
CA MET A 54 -0.49 -16.40 -6.77
C MET A 54 -0.04 -14.93 -6.94
N PRO A 55 0.26 -14.51 -8.17
CA PRO A 55 0.67 -13.14 -8.45
C PRO A 55 -0.39 -12.12 -8.01
N LEU A 56 0.00 -10.84 -7.91
CA LEU A 56 -0.88 -9.75 -7.46
C LEU A 56 -2.27 -9.80 -8.12
N THR A 57 -3.34 -9.69 -7.34
CA THR A 57 -4.70 -9.77 -7.91
C THR A 57 -4.98 -8.66 -8.92
N SER A 58 -4.39 -7.48 -8.68
CA SER A 58 -4.51 -6.30 -9.54
C SER A 58 -3.15 -5.61 -9.62
N TYR A 59 -2.82 -5.08 -10.79
CA TYR A 59 -1.56 -4.38 -11.06
C TYR A 59 -1.82 -3.22 -12.01
N GLY A 60 -1.08 -2.13 -11.81
CA GLY A 60 -1.26 -0.95 -12.63
C GLY A 60 -0.25 0.15 -12.37
N VAL A 61 -0.59 1.32 -12.92
CA VAL A 61 0.18 2.54 -12.76
C VAL A 61 -0.73 3.70 -12.40
N LEU A 62 -0.33 4.44 -11.37
CA LEU A 62 -0.87 5.75 -11.05
C LEU A 62 -0.03 6.82 -11.75
N ALA A 63 -0.64 7.59 -12.64
CA ALA A 63 0.00 8.74 -13.27
C ALA A 63 -0.57 10.04 -12.70
N GLY A 64 0.28 11.00 -12.35
CA GLY A 64 -0.21 12.30 -11.85
C GLY A 64 0.86 13.26 -11.40
N ARG A 65 0.42 14.41 -10.88
CA ARG A 65 1.31 15.44 -10.32
C ARG A 65 1.59 15.12 -8.86
N LEU A 66 2.87 15.08 -8.48
CA LEU A 66 3.25 15.01 -7.07
C LEU A 66 2.74 16.25 -6.31
N VAL A 67 2.06 16.05 -5.20
CA VAL A 67 1.60 17.09 -4.28
C VAL A 67 2.60 17.27 -3.16
N ARG A 68 3.01 16.18 -2.52
CA ARG A 68 3.97 16.17 -1.42
C ARG A 68 4.61 14.80 -1.26
N PHE A 69 5.74 14.79 -0.57
CA PHE A 69 6.42 13.60 -0.09
C PHE A 69 6.47 13.67 1.44
N ALA A 70 6.26 12.55 2.10
CA ALA A 70 6.42 12.42 3.54
C ALA A 70 7.22 11.16 3.85
N ARG A 71 8.05 11.22 4.87
CA ARG A 71 8.66 10.02 5.46
C ARG A 71 7.71 9.58 6.57
N GLU A 72 7.49 8.28 6.73
CA GLU A 72 6.79 7.80 7.93
C GLU A 72 7.57 8.20 9.19
N ASP A 73 6.85 8.31 10.31
CA ASP A 73 7.48 8.55 11.60
C ASP A 73 8.24 7.27 11.98
N PRO A 74 9.57 7.30 12.21
CA PRO A 74 10.34 6.12 12.58
C PRO A 74 9.92 5.51 13.93
N ASP A 75 9.11 6.22 14.74
CA ASP A 75 8.58 5.72 16.01
C ASP A 75 7.08 5.33 15.94
N ASP A 76 6.40 5.56 14.80
CA ASP A 76 4.98 5.26 14.56
C ASP A 76 4.71 4.89 13.09
N PHE A 77 5.20 3.71 12.70
CA PHE A 77 4.95 3.10 11.38
C PHE A 77 4.36 1.68 11.52
N GLY A 78 3.76 1.18 10.44
CA GLY A 78 3.13 -0.14 10.40
C GLY A 78 4.13 -1.30 10.26
N SER A 79 3.88 -2.23 9.35
CA SER A 79 4.77 -3.38 9.12
C SER A 79 6.04 -3.04 8.33
N TRP A 80 6.15 -1.82 7.77
CA TRP A 80 7.29 -1.37 6.95
C TRP A 80 7.51 0.14 7.11
N TYR A 81 8.73 0.62 6.87
CA TYR A 81 9.05 2.05 6.87
C TYR A 81 8.99 2.57 5.44
N HIS A 82 8.00 3.40 5.15
CA HIS A 82 7.74 3.85 3.79
C HIS A 82 8.15 5.31 3.54
N GLY A 83 8.58 5.56 2.31
CA GLY A 83 8.42 6.88 1.70
C GLY A 83 6.99 7.01 1.16
N LYS A 84 6.24 8.02 1.60
CA LYS A 84 4.87 8.28 1.16
C LYS A 84 4.84 9.39 0.11
N MET A 85 4.51 9.02 -1.11
CA MET A 85 4.23 9.95 -2.20
C MET A 85 2.74 10.25 -2.23
N TYR A 86 2.39 11.52 -2.31
CA TYR A 86 1.00 11.93 -2.46
C TYR A 86 0.81 12.54 -3.85
N VAL A 87 -0.01 11.91 -4.67
CA VAL A 87 -0.12 12.21 -6.10
C VAL A 87 -1.54 12.66 -6.41
N ALA A 88 -1.67 13.86 -6.98
CA ALA A 88 -2.95 14.39 -7.43
C ALA A 88 -3.37 13.75 -8.75
N ALA A 89 -4.61 13.26 -8.77
CA ALA A 89 -5.31 12.76 -9.94
C ALA A 89 -6.79 13.20 -9.90
N PRO A 90 -7.57 13.04 -10.98
CA PRO A 90 -8.97 13.48 -11.03
C PRO A 90 -9.87 12.91 -9.93
N ALA A 91 -9.60 11.69 -9.46
CA ALA A 91 -10.37 11.04 -8.39
C ALA A 91 -10.01 11.54 -6.99
N GLY A 92 -8.87 12.22 -6.82
CA GLY A 92 -8.37 12.70 -5.53
C GLY A 92 -6.86 12.60 -5.40
N GLU A 93 -6.37 12.81 -4.18
CA GLU A 93 -4.98 12.55 -3.79
C GLU A 93 -4.83 11.06 -3.48
N TYR A 94 -3.94 10.39 -4.22
CA TYR A 94 -3.55 9.00 -3.97
C TYR A 94 -2.30 8.98 -3.09
N GLU A 95 -2.23 8.02 -2.18
CA GLU A 95 -1.02 7.69 -1.41
C GLU A 95 -0.26 6.53 -2.07
N GLY A 96 1.00 6.72 -2.42
CA GLY A 96 1.92 5.65 -2.82
C GLY A 96 2.92 5.37 -1.71
N ALA A 97 2.96 4.14 -1.20
CA ALA A 97 3.85 3.73 -0.12
C ALA A 97 5.01 2.88 -0.67
N VAL A 98 6.21 3.48 -0.78
CA VAL A 98 7.40 2.79 -1.31
C VAL A 98 8.21 2.16 -0.20
N ASP A 99 8.49 0.87 -0.34
CA ASP A 99 9.27 0.10 0.63
C ASP A 99 10.76 0.45 0.56
N VAL A 100 11.27 1.03 1.64
CA VAL A 100 12.70 1.40 1.77
C VAL A 100 13.40 0.74 2.94
N SER A 101 12.66 0.14 3.88
CA SER A 101 13.21 -0.61 5.00
C SER A 101 12.16 -1.50 5.65
N THR A 102 12.61 -2.48 6.42
CA THR A 102 11.76 -3.44 7.10
C THR A 102 12.01 -3.47 8.61
N PRO A 103 10.98 -3.63 9.46
CA PRO A 103 11.15 -3.71 10.91
C PRO A 103 11.67 -5.08 11.33
N SER A 104 11.46 -6.10 10.49
CA SER A 104 12.00 -7.45 10.65
C SER A 104 13.52 -7.52 10.42
N GLY A 105 14.14 -6.44 9.92
CA GLY A 105 15.57 -6.36 9.66
C GLY A 105 16.02 -6.99 8.34
N ILE A 106 15.08 -7.38 7.48
CA ILE A 106 15.37 -7.77 6.10
C ILE A 106 15.88 -6.52 5.35
N PRO A 107 17.12 -6.52 4.85
CA PRO A 107 17.65 -5.34 4.16
C PRO A 107 16.92 -5.10 2.85
N VAL A 108 16.70 -3.82 2.55
CA VAL A 108 16.23 -3.35 1.23
C VAL A 108 17.43 -2.82 0.46
N GLU A 109 17.43 -3.01 -0.85
CA GLU A 109 18.35 -2.37 -1.77
C GLU A 109 17.58 -1.46 -2.71
N TYR A 110 18.20 -0.36 -3.14
CA TYR A 110 17.61 0.57 -4.09
C TYR A 110 18.58 0.88 -5.22
N ARG A 111 18.04 1.33 -6.36
CA ARG A 111 18.81 1.90 -7.45
C ARG A 111 17.99 2.95 -8.19
N GLU A 112 18.70 3.84 -8.87
CA GLU A 112 18.12 4.65 -9.93
C GLU A 112 18.51 4.12 -11.32
N VAL A 113 17.62 4.34 -12.28
CA VAL A 113 17.92 4.17 -13.71
C VAL A 113 17.57 5.49 -14.40
N ARG A 114 18.60 6.17 -14.91
CA ARG A 114 18.48 7.48 -15.56
C ARG A 114 18.38 7.33 -17.07
N TYR A 115 17.84 8.37 -17.70
CA TYR A 115 17.72 8.46 -19.16
C TYR A 115 16.95 7.28 -19.74
N LEU A 116 15.79 6.94 -19.15
CA LEU A 116 14.94 5.90 -19.71
C LEU A 116 14.55 6.26 -21.16
N ASP A 117 14.48 5.24 -22.01
CA ASP A 117 14.10 5.40 -23.40
C ASP A 117 12.64 5.91 -23.49
N ALA A 118 12.47 7.13 -23.99
CA ALA A 118 11.18 7.79 -24.06
C ALA A 118 10.23 7.13 -25.08
N ASP A 119 10.77 6.48 -26.13
CA ASP A 119 9.95 5.78 -27.12
C ASP A 119 9.39 4.48 -26.51
N LEU A 120 10.19 3.76 -25.72
CA LEU A 120 9.72 2.59 -24.96
C LEU A 120 8.67 2.97 -23.91
N PHE A 121 8.77 4.17 -23.32
CA PHE A 121 7.83 4.64 -22.29
C PHE A 121 6.61 5.39 -22.83
N ALA A 122 6.58 5.72 -24.13
CA ALA A 122 5.61 6.64 -24.72
C ALA A 122 4.15 6.26 -24.47
N ALA A 123 3.81 4.96 -24.54
CA ALA A 123 2.45 4.49 -24.29
C ALA A 123 1.99 4.76 -22.86
N THR A 124 2.85 4.52 -21.88
CA THR A 124 2.57 4.79 -20.46
C THR A 124 2.54 6.29 -20.18
N ALA A 125 3.45 7.07 -20.76
CA ALA A 125 3.48 8.52 -20.63
C ALA A 125 2.20 9.19 -21.19
N ALA A 126 1.59 8.61 -22.22
CA ALA A 126 0.36 9.11 -22.83
C ALA A 126 -0.91 8.86 -22.01
N LEU A 127 -0.85 8.01 -20.96
CA LEU A 127 -1.98 7.80 -20.07
C LEU A 127 -2.41 9.12 -19.42
N ALA A 128 -3.70 9.33 -19.24
CA ALA A 128 -4.23 10.49 -18.51
C ALA A 128 -3.88 10.40 -17.02
N ASP A 129 -3.97 11.51 -16.27
CA ASP A 129 -3.80 11.45 -14.81
C ASP A 129 -4.89 10.56 -14.19
N GLY A 130 -4.49 9.66 -13.29
CA GLY A 130 -5.36 8.64 -12.72
C GLY A 130 -4.68 7.29 -12.55
N TRP A 131 -5.42 6.36 -11.94
CA TRP A 131 -5.07 4.94 -11.87
C TRP A 131 -5.44 4.23 -13.18
N HIS A 132 -4.51 3.43 -13.70
CA HIS A 132 -4.72 2.60 -14.90
C HIS A 132 -4.33 1.16 -14.60
N LEU A 133 -5.25 0.23 -14.83
CA LEU A 133 -4.94 -1.19 -14.80
C LEU A 133 -4.03 -1.54 -15.98
N LEU A 134 -3.00 -2.33 -15.70
CA LEU A 134 -2.07 -2.83 -16.72
C LEU A 134 -2.12 -4.35 -16.75
N GLU A 135 -2.24 -4.90 -17.95
CA GLU A 135 -2.02 -6.33 -18.18
C GLU A 135 -0.58 -6.69 -17.83
N LYS A 136 -0.32 -7.86 -17.24
CA LYS A 136 1.03 -8.29 -16.86
C LYS A 136 1.78 -8.86 -18.06
N THR A 137 2.15 -7.98 -18.98
CA THR A 137 2.75 -8.35 -20.27
C THR A 137 3.83 -7.34 -20.67
N PRO A 138 4.79 -7.73 -21.53
CA PRO A 138 5.84 -6.83 -22.02
C PRO A 138 5.33 -5.59 -22.77
N SER A 139 4.10 -5.63 -23.30
CA SER A 139 3.56 -4.57 -24.17
C SER A 139 2.60 -3.61 -23.47
N SER A 140 2.23 -3.85 -22.21
CA SER A 140 1.25 -3.01 -21.50
C SER A 140 1.87 -1.75 -20.87
N GLY A 141 3.20 -1.73 -20.73
CA GLY A 141 3.90 -0.75 -19.90
C GLY A 141 4.16 -1.23 -18.47
N ALA A 142 3.78 -2.48 -18.13
CA ALA A 142 4.14 -3.10 -16.88
C ALA A 142 5.65 -3.19 -16.68
N LEU A 143 6.10 -3.07 -15.44
CA LEU A 143 7.52 -3.16 -15.12
C LEU A 143 7.94 -4.61 -14.87
N ASP A 144 9.12 -4.93 -15.38
CA ASP A 144 9.85 -6.15 -15.07
C ASP A 144 11.35 -5.78 -15.01
N TYR A 145 11.97 -5.93 -13.85
CA TYR A 145 13.34 -5.49 -13.60
C TYR A 145 14.39 -6.33 -14.35
N ILE A 146 14.04 -7.55 -14.74
CA ILE A 146 14.92 -8.50 -15.42
C ILE A 146 14.69 -8.44 -16.93
N ARG A 147 13.43 -8.42 -17.35
CA ARG A 147 13.02 -8.63 -18.76
C ARG A 147 12.79 -7.33 -19.53
N SER A 148 12.52 -6.22 -18.85
CA SER A 148 12.22 -4.95 -19.52
C SER A 148 13.48 -4.28 -20.06
N GLN A 149 13.45 -3.97 -21.36
CA GLN A 149 14.48 -3.13 -21.99
C GLN A 149 14.52 -1.71 -21.39
N LEU A 150 13.37 -1.21 -20.90
CA LEU A 150 13.25 0.12 -20.31
C LEU A 150 14.15 0.28 -19.07
N LEU A 151 14.26 -0.76 -18.24
CA LEU A 151 14.96 -0.74 -16.95
C LEU A 151 16.37 -1.33 -17.02
N THR A 152 16.86 -1.61 -18.24
CA THR A 152 18.21 -2.14 -18.44
C THR A 152 19.24 -1.06 -18.06
N SER A 153 20.06 -1.34 -17.06
CA SER A 153 21.01 -0.37 -16.52
C SER A 153 22.28 -1.05 -15.99
N PRO A 154 23.47 -0.45 -16.16
CA PRO A 154 24.68 -0.88 -15.47
C PRO A 154 24.75 -0.39 -14.02
N SER A 155 23.77 0.39 -13.54
CA SER A 155 23.76 0.92 -12.17
C SER A 155 23.71 -0.20 -11.13
N LEU A 156 24.53 -0.04 -10.09
CA LEU A 156 24.60 -0.99 -8.98
C LEU A 156 23.44 -0.78 -8.02
N TRP A 157 22.99 -1.88 -7.41
CA TRP A 157 22.11 -1.85 -6.25
C TRP A 157 22.90 -1.37 -5.03
N MET A 158 22.28 -0.49 -4.24
CA MET A 158 22.85 0.04 -3.00
C MET A 158 22.00 -0.41 -1.82
N GLU A 159 22.64 -0.81 -0.72
CA GLU A 159 21.91 -1.12 0.51
C GLU A 159 21.24 0.15 1.08
N SER A 160 19.98 0.01 1.44
CA SER A 160 19.17 1.07 2.03
C SER A 160 19.43 1.16 3.53
N THR A 161 19.67 2.37 4.02
CA THR A 161 19.60 2.73 5.44
C THR A 161 18.24 3.36 5.79
N ALA A 162 17.23 3.18 4.94
CA ALA A 162 16.05 4.03 4.79
C ALA A 162 16.38 5.46 4.36
N ASP A 163 17.16 6.19 5.16
CA ASP A 163 17.46 7.61 4.92
C ASP A 163 18.13 7.85 3.57
N ASN A 164 19.16 7.09 3.20
CA ASN A 164 19.86 7.28 1.92
C ASN A 164 18.95 7.04 0.69
N ALA A 165 18.03 6.09 0.80
CA ALA A 165 17.07 5.77 -0.24
C ALA A 165 16.01 6.88 -0.35
N LEU A 166 15.50 7.36 0.79
CA LEU A 166 14.52 8.44 0.84
C LEU A 166 15.11 9.80 0.44
N ASP A 167 16.37 10.08 0.80
CA ASP A 167 17.10 11.27 0.36
C ASP A 167 17.22 11.29 -1.17
N LEU A 168 17.59 10.16 -1.78
CA LEU A 168 17.64 10.08 -3.24
C LEU A 168 16.25 10.24 -3.85
N LEU A 169 15.23 9.54 -3.34
CA LEU A 169 13.88 9.64 -3.87
C LEU A 169 13.34 11.07 -3.78
N GLU A 170 13.49 11.74 -2.64
CA GLU A 170 13.08 13.13 -2.44
C GLU A 170 13.81 14.09 -3.39
N GLN A 171 15.12 13.87 -3.59
CA GLN A 171 15.90 14.61 -4.59
C GLN A 171 15.37 14.37 -6.01
N LEU A 172 15.03 13.13 -6.36
CA LEU A 172 14.44 12.79 -7.66
C LEU A 172 13.06 13.45 -7.82
N LEU A 173 12.27 13.57 -6.75
CA LEU A 173 10.93 14.14 -6.79
C LEU A 173 10.89 15.68 -6.88
N THR A 174 11.91 16.38 -6.38
CA THR A 174 11.95 17.86 -6.22
C THR A 174 11.65 18.65 -7.52
N TYR A 175 11.97 18.10 -8.69
CA TYR A 175 11.65 18.71 -10.00
C TYR A 175 10.84 17.77 -10.89
N SER A 176 9.91 17.02 -10.32
CA SER A 176 8.99 16.19 -11.10
C SER A 176 7.97 17.09 -11.81
N ARG A 177 7.80 16.88 -13.12
CA ARG A 177 6.63 17.35 -13.86
C ARG A 177 5.46 16.41 -13.60
N ARG A 178 5.75 15.11 -13.62
CA ARG A 178 4.78 14.02 -13.46
C ARG A 178 5.47 12.81 -12.86
N VAL A 179 4.74 12.04 -12.09
CA VAL A 179 5.19 10.77 -11.52
C VAL A 179 4.28 9.64 -11.97
N TYR A 180 4.87 8.46 -12.14
CA TYR A 180 4.22 7.22 -12.51
C TYR A 180 4.59 6.19 -11.44
N VAL A 181 3.62 5.79 -10.64
CA VAL A 181 3.80 4.89 -9.49
C VAL A 181 3.19 3.54 -9.82
N PHE A 182 4.02 2.50 -9.90
CA PHE A 182 3.64 1.15 -10.28
C PHE A 182 3.52 0.25 -9.06
N GLY A 183 2.53 -0.63 -9.06
CA GLY A 183 2.28 -1.57 -7.97
C GLY A 183 0.85 -2.11 -7.99
N ALA A 184 0.36 -2.53 -6.83
CA ALA A 184 -1.03 -2.91 -6.61
C ALA A 184 -1.86 -1.74 -6.06
N PRO A 185 -3.14 -1.59 -6.43
CA PRO A 185 -4.01 -0.61 -5.81
C PRO A 185 -4.43 -1.08 -4.40
N TYR A 186 -4.64 -0.14 -3.47
CA TYR A 186 -5.23 -0.47 -2.18
C TYR A 186 -6.62 -1.10 -2.36
N ASP A 187 -6.98 -2.04 -1.47
CA ASP A 187 -8.34 -2.61 -1.42
C ASP A 187 -9.41 -1.56 -1.09
N GLU A 188 -9.05 -0.57 -0.27
CA GLU A 188 -9.90 0.54 0.13
C GLU A 188 -9.16 1.88 0.02
N GLY A 189 -9.87 2.90 -0.46
CA GLY A 189 -9.31 4.25 -0.61
C GLY A 189 -8.51 4.45 -1.90
N LEU A 190 -7.76 5.55 -1.95
CA LEU A 190 -6.92 5.92 -3.10
C LEU A 190 -5.46 5.70 -2.72
N GLY A 191 -4.88 4.58 -3.15
CA GLY A 191 -3.47 4.34 -2.92
C GLY A 191 -2.88 3.20 -3.73
N VAL A 192 -1.56 3.10 -3.66
CA VAL A 192 -0.72 2.12 -4.36
C VAL A 192 0.31 1.55 -3.37
N HIS A 193 0.42 0.23 -3.31
CA HIS A 193 1.41 -0.51 -2.51
C HIS A 193 2.14 -1.52 -3.41
N ASP A 194 2.96 -2.39 -2.79
CA ASP A 194 3.83 -3.34 -3.47
C ASP A 194 4.74 -2.62 -4.48
N ILE A 195 5.23 -1.44 -4.07
CA ILE A 195 6.09 -0.56 -4.88
C ILE A 195 7.55 -0.99 -4.67
N HIS A 196 7.85 -2.23 -5.07
CA HIS A 196 9.17 -2.83 -5.05
C HIS A 196 9.23 -3.98 -6.08
N TYR A 197 10.39 -4.62 -6.19
CA TYR A 197 10.56 -5.84 -7.00
C TYR A 197 9.67 -6.98 -6.49
N ASN A 198 8.82 -7.55 -7.35
CA ASN A 198 7.77 -8.52 -6.98
C ASN A 198 8.05 -9.92 -7.55
N GLN A 199 9.33 -10.31 -7.48
CA GLN A 199 9.87 -11.57 -8.01
C GLN A 199 11.07 -12.04 -7.19
N GLY A 200 11.45 -13.30 -7.38
CA GLY A 200 12.72 -13.85 -6.93
C GLY A 200 12.80 -14.03 -5.42
N ASP A 201 11.68 -14.10 -4.72
CA ASP A 201 11.66 -14.37 -3.29
C ASP A 201 12.18 -15.80 -3.00
N PRO A 202 13.07 -15.97 -1.99
CA PRO A 202 13.52 -17.29 -1.60
C PRO A 202 12.33 -18.12 -1.07
N PRO A 203 12.42 -19.46 -1.08
CA PRO A 203 11.36 -20.31 -0.56
C PRO A 203 10.90 -19.89 0.84
N GLY A 204 9.63 -19.52 0.98
CA GLY A 204 9.14 -18.90 2.21
C GLY A 204 7.77 -18.26 2.08
N GLU A 205 7.45 -17.39 3.02
CA GLU A 205 6.14 -16.75 3.16
C GLU A 205 5.74 -15.92 1.95
N PHE A 206 6.69 -15.23 1.29
CA PHE A 206 6.39 -14.27 0.23
C PHE A 206 6.55 -14.82 -1.19
N GLN A 207 7.21 -15.97 -1.37
CA GLN A 207 7.47 -16.56 -2.70
C GLN A 207 6.20 -16.80 -3.53
N HIS A 208 5.08 -17.07 -2.88
CA HIS A 208 3.82 -17.24 -3.60
C HIS A 208 3.31 -15.94 -4.25
N LEU A 209 3.85 -14.77 -3.92
CA LEU A 209 3.47 -13.50 -4.54
C LEU A 209 4.30 -13.18 -5.79
N ASP A 210 5.38 -13.94 -6.03
CA ASP A 210 6.26 -13.78 -7.20
C ASP A 210 5.48 -13.84 -8.51
N GLY A 211 5.91 -13.02 -9.47
CA GLY A 211 5.36 -13.03 -10.82
C GLY A 211 6.02 -12.03 -11.74
N ILE A 212 6.12 -12.39 -13.02
CA ILE A 212 6.70 -11.54 -14.06
C ILE A 212 5.77 -10.36 -14.42
N TRP A 213 6.34 -9.27 -14.94
CA TRP A 213 5.57 -8.09 -15.41
C TRP A 213 4.57 -7.53 -14.38
N GLN A 214 4.96 -7.50 -13.11
CA GLN A 214 4.18 -6.88 -12.04
C GLN A 214 5.09 -6.21 -10.99
N ASP A 215 6.32 -5.87 -11.37
CA ASP A 215 7.22 -5.17 -10.46
C ASP A 215 6.69 -3.76 -10.18
N GLY A 216 6.80 -3.34 -8.93
CA GLY A 216 6.51 -1.98 -8.51
C GLY A 216 7.67 -1.03 -8.83
N GLY A 217 7.47 0.27 -8.56
CA GLY A 217 8.51 1.28 -8.71
C GLY A 217 7.96 2.66 -9.04
N THR A 218 8.84 3.65 -9.06
CA THR A 218 8.47 5.03 -9.38
C THR A 218 9.26 5.52 -10.57
N ILE A 219 8.58 5.94 -11.64
CA ILE A 219 9.20 6.68 -12.75
C ILE A 219 8.84 8.16 -12.61
N ILE A 220 9.84 9.03 -12.70
CA ILE A 220 9.73 10.47 -12.59
C ILE A 220 10.02 11.09 -13.95
N GLU A 221 9.08 11.86 -14.47
CA GLU A 221 9.25 12.69 -15.67
C GLU A 221 9.62 14.11 -15.27
N ARG A 222 10.68 14.63 -15.88
CA ARG A 222 11.17 16.01 -15.72
C ARG A 222 10.49 16.95 -16.72
N PRO A 223 10.51 18.28 -16.49
CA PRO A 223 9.94 19.26 -17.42
C PRO A 223 10.51 19.23 -18.85
N ASP A 224 11.75 18.79 -19.00
CA ASP A 224 12.45 18.63 -20.29
C ASP A 224 12.20 17.26 -20.97
N GLY A 225 11.40 16.39 -20.33
CA GLY A 225 11.08 15.05 -20.82
C GLY A 225 12.06 13.96 -20.38
N GLU A 226 13.09 14.28 -19.58
CA GLU A 226 13.94 13.24 -18.99
C GLU A 226 13.12 12.33 -18.08
N LEU A 227 13.32 11.02 -18.21
CA LEU A 227 12.71 9.99 -17.39
C LEU A 227 13.77 9.31 -16.51
N VAL A 228 13.46 9.17 -15.22
CA VAL A 228 14.30 8.45 -14.26
C VAL A 228 13.43 7.51 -13.42
N ALA A 229 13.87 6.25 -13.28
CA ALA A 229 13.24 5.29 -12.37
C ALA A 229 13.95 5.28 -11.02
N PHE A 230 13.18 5.19 -9.94
CA PHE A 230 13.63 4.79 -8.62
C PHE A 230 13.02 3.42 -8.30
N LEU A 231 13.89 2.45 -8.04
CA LEU A 231 13.52 1.04 -7.92
C LEU A 231 14.06 0.49 -6.59
N THR A 232 13.27 -0.34 -5.93
CA THR A 232 13.65 -1.03 -4.69
C THR A 232 13.47 -2.54 -4.83
N LYS A 233 14.25 -3.32 -4.10
CA LYS A 233 14.09 -4.76 -3.93
C LYS A 233 14.52 -5.19 -2.54
N PHE A 234 14.02 -6.31 -2.04
CA PHE A 234 14.57 -6.91 -0.83
C PHE A 234 15.89 -7.62 -1.16
N LYS A 235 16.86 -7.55 -0.24
CA LYS A 235 18.19 -8.16 -0.45
C LYS A 235 18.14 -9.68 -0.67
N PRO A 236 17.26 -10.46 0.00
CA PRO A 236 17.11 -11.89 -0.26
C PRO A 236 16.59 -12.22 -1.67
N GLN A 237 15.91 -11.28 -2.34
CA GLN A 237 15.37 -11.52 -3.67
C GLN A 237 16.47 -11.60 -4.72
N VAL A 238 16.39 -12.61 -5.58
CA VAL A 238 17.34 -12.84 -6.68
C VAL A 238 16.86 -12.21 -7.99
N LEU A 239 17.82 -11.78 -8.81
CA LEU A 239 17.58 -11.18 -10.13
C LEU A 239 17.73 -12.18 -11.29
N LEU A 240 17.71 -13.48 -10.96
CA LEU A 240 17.70 -14.56 -11.94
C LEU A 240 16.47 -15.43 -11.63
N THR A 241 15.43 -15.27 -12.44
CA THR A 241 14.14 -15.93 -12.25
C THR A 241 13.67 -16.67 -13.49
N ASP A 242 12.80 -17.65 -13.29
CA ASP A 242 12.12 -18.38 -14.36
C ASP A 242 10.92 -17.61 -14.94
N ASP A 243 10.15 -18.21 -15.83
CA ASP A 243 8.99 -17.56 -16.47
C ASP A 243 7.78 -17.36 -15.52
N ASP A 244 7.84 -17.88 -14.29
CA ASP A 244 6.87 -17.64 -13.24
C ASP A 244 7.35 -16.59 -12.21
N GLY A 245 8.58 -16.08 -12.37
CA GLY A 245 9.17 -15.10 -11.47
C GLY A 245 9.86 -15.71 -10.25
N LEU A 246 9.97 -17.05 -10.18
CA LEU A 246 10.61 -17.77 -9.09
C LEU A 246 12.14 -17.83 -9.27
N PRO A 247 12.94 -17.90 -8.18
CA PRO A 247 14.39 -18.09 -8.26
C PRO A 247 14.83 -19.31 -9.08
N LEU A 248 15.85 -19.15 -9.94
CA LEU A 248 16.54 -20.24 -10.65
C LEU A 248 17.74 -20.81 -9.88
#